data_AF-A0A7R9RMS4-F1
#
_entry.id   AF-A0A7R9RMS4-F1
#
_cell.length_a   1.000
_cell.length_b   1.000
_cell.length_c   1.000
_cell.angle_alpha   90.00
_cell.angle_beta   90.00
_cell.angle_gamma   90.00
#
_symmetry.space_group_name_H-M   'P 1'
#
loop_
_entity.id
_entity.type
_entity.pdbx_description
1 polymer ?
#
loop_
_entity_poly.entity_id
_entity_poly.type
_entity_poly.pdbx_seq_one_letter_code
_entity_poly.pdbx_strand_id
1 'polypeptide(L)' 'AVDKKLREEQVGFYNDRSGMEQIFAIRTIIEQNLAYQKKLSTHFVDFRKAFDSI' A
#
# COMPACT_ATOMS: atom_id res chain seq x y z
N ALA A 1 -2.38 -15.13 -15.97
CA ALA A 1 -2.51 -14.80 -14.54
C ALA A 1 -2.19 -13.33 -14.36
N VAL A 2 -3.06 -12.59 -13.66
CA VAL A 2 -2.90 -11.14 -13.37
C VAL A 2 -1.63 -10.89 -12.56
N ASP A 3 -1.21 -11.88 -11.76
CA ASP A 3 -0.06 -11.82 -10.85
C ASP A 3 1.24 -11.38 -11.51
N LYS A 4 1.47 -11.72 -12.78
CA LYS A 4 2.67 -11.30 -13.53
C LYS A 4 2.70 -9.80 -13.87
N LYS A 5 1.61 -9.08 -13.63
CA LYS A 5 1.45 -7.63 -13.89
C LYS A 5 1.23 -6.82 -12.61
N LEU A 6 1.15 -7.46 -11.45
CA LEU A 6 0.93 -6.78 -10.19
C LEU A 6 2.21 -6.04 -9.75
N ARG A 7 2.01 -4.92 -9.05
CA ARG A 7 3.12 -4.13 -8.49
C ARG A 7 3.70 -4.82 -7.26
N GLU A 8 5.00 -4.61 -7.03
CA GLU A 8 5.70 -5.16 -5.87
C GLU A 8 5.18 -4.57 -4.54
N GLU A 9 4.48 -3.46 -4.55
CA GLU A 9 3.88 -2.85 -3.37
C GLU A 9 2.43 -3.30 -3.13
N GLN A 10 1.82 -4.03 -4.08
CA GLN A 10 0.46 -4.52 -3.94
C GLN A 10 0.42 -5.77 -3.07
N VAL A 11 -0.42 -5.71 -2.04
CA VAL A 11 -0.59 -6.78 -1.03
C VAL A 11 -2.00 -7.37 -1.10
N GLY A 12 -3.00 -6.58 -1.50
CA GLY A 12 -4.39 -7.04 -1.65
C GLY A 12 -4.51 -8.12 -2.72
N PHE A 13 -5.22 -9.20 -2.37
CA PHE A 13 -5.53 -10.35 -3.23
C PHE A 13 -4.30 -11.16 -3.71
N TYR A 14 -3.14 -10.98 -3.08
CA TYR A 14 -1.93 -11.74 -3.36
C TYR A 14 -1.74 -12.85 -2.31
N ASN A 15 -1.65 -14.11 -2.74
CA ASN A 15 -1.66 -15.27 -1.83
C ASN A 15 -0.49 -15.29 -0.83
N ASP A 16 0.65 -14.70 -1.19
CA ASP A 16 1.88 -14.77 -0.39
C ASP A 16 2.22 -13.46 0.34
N ARG A 17 1.28 -12.51 0.44
CA ARG A 17 1.54 -11.21 1.08
C ARG A 17 0.47 -10.84 2.09
N SER A 18 0.91 -10.41 3.27
CA SER A 18 0.01 -10.09 4.38
C SER A 18 -0.26 -8.58 4.47
N GLY A 19 -1.50 -8.21 4.76
CA GLY A 19 -1.86 -6.83 5.10
C GLY A 19 -1.02 -6.25 6.25
N MET A 20 -0.48 -7.12 7.13
CA MET A 20 0.45 -6.70 8.18
C MET A 20 1.77 -6.16 7.63
N GLU A 21 2.30 -6.75 6.55
CA GLU A 21 3.54 -6.28 5.91
C GLU A 21 3.33 -4.90 5.29
N GLN A 22 2.14 -4.64 4.72
CA GLN A 22 1.79 -3.33 4.20
C GLN A 22 1.74 -2.27 5.30
N ILE A 23 1.10 -2.57 6.43
CA ILE A 23 1.02 -1.65 7.59
C ILE A 23 2.41 -1.38 8.14
N PHE A 24 3.23 -2.42 8.28
CA PHE A 24 4.61 -2.29 8.75
C PHE A 24 5.42 -1.38 7.83
N ALA A 25 5.38 -1.61 6.52
CA ALA A 25 6.10 -0.80 5.53
C ALA A 25 5.67 0.68 5.57
N ILE A 26 4.37 0.95 5.60
CA ILE A 26 3.84 2.33 5.70
C ILE A 26 4.35 2.99 6.98
N ARG A 27 4.30 2.28 8.12
CA ARG A 27 4.78 2.79 9.39
C ARG A 27 6.27 3.12 9.36
N THR A 28 7.10 2.21 8.81
CA THR A 28 8.54 2.43 8.67
C THR A 28 8.85 3.67 7.82
N ILE A 29 8.16 3.85 6.69
CA ILE A 29 8.36 5.02 5.82
C ILE A 29 7.99 6.32 6.56
N ILE A 30 6.87 6.34 7.28
CA ILE A 30 6.45 7.51 8.06
C ILE A 30 7.49 7.83 9.14
N GLU A 31 7.89 6.84 9.94
CA GLU A 31 8.85 6.99 11.04
C GLU A 31 10.21 7.50 10.54
N GLN A 32 10.71 6.95 9.42
CA GLN A 32 11.95 7.43 8.80
C GLN A 32 11.84 8.88 8.33
N ASN A 33 10.76 9.27 7.65
CA ASN A 33 10.60 10.65 7.19
C ASN A 33 10.53 11.64 8.37
N LEU A 34 9.84 11.27 9.46
CA LEU A 34 9.80 12.07 10.68
C LEU A 34 11.19 12.18 11.33
N ALA A 35 11.96 11.08 11.40
CA ALA A 35 13.31 11.07 11.97
C ALA A 35 14.28 11.98 11.20
N TYR A 36 14.16 12.06 9.87
CA TYR A 36 14.99 12.93 9.03
C TYR A 36 14.38 14.33 8.79
N GLN A 37 13.34 14.72 9.53
CA GLN A 37 12.64 16.00 9.37
C GLN A 37 12.18 16.29 7.92
N LYS A 38 11.90 15.23 7.15
CA LYS A 38 11.39 15.36 5.78
C LYS A 38 9.92 15.72 5.82
N LYS A 39 9.49 16.61 4.91
CA LYS A 39 8.08 16.94 4.74
C LYS A 39 7.35 15.72 4.15
N LEU A 40 6.32 15.25 4.86
CA LEU A 40 5.54 14.08 4.49
C LEU A 40 4.07 14.47 4.28
N SER A 41 3.46 13.96 3.21
CA SER A 41 2.02 14.06 2.97
C SER A 41 1.48 12.70 2.57
N THR A 42 0.40 12.27 3.22
CA THR A 42 -0.27 10.99 2.93
C THR A 42 -1.66 11.26 2.35
N HIS A 43 -2.04 10.47 1.34
CA HIS A 43 -3.36 10.53 0.72
C HIS A 43 -3.98 9.13 0.75
N PHE A 44 -5.18 9.03 1.31
CA PHE A 44 -5.98 7.82 1.26
C PHE A 44 -6.95 7.93 0.09
N VAL A 45 -6.88 6.98 -0.83
CA VAL A 45 -7.75 6.90 -2.01
C VAL A 45 -8.49 5.58 -1.94
N ASP A 46 -9.81 5.64 -2.11
CA ASP A 46 -10.67 4.47 -2.16
C ASP A 46 -11.66 4.60 -3.33
N PHE A 47 -12.13 3.46 -3.84
CA PHE A 47 -13.07 3.40 -4.95
C PHE A 47 -14.46 3.03 -4.47
N ARG A 48 -15.44 3.93 -4.65
CA ARG A 48 -16.84 3.61 -4.38
C ARG A 48 -17.29 2.50 -5.34
N LYS A 49 -17.72 1.37 -4.78
CA LYS A 49 -18.18 0.18 -5.54
C LYS A 49 -17.14 -0.29 -6.57
N ALA A 50 -15.93 -0.55 -6.10
CA ALA A 50 -14.78 -0.92 -6.93
C ALA A 50 -15.06 -2.05 -7.94
N PHE A 51 -15.85 -3.06 -7.55
CA PHE A 51 -16.18 -4.20 -8.40
C PHE A 51 -17.34 -3.94 -9.37
N ASP A 52 -18.29 -3.06 -9.02
CA ASP A 52 -19.40 -2.69 -9.90
C ASP A 52 -18.98 -1.70 -11.00
N SER A 53 -17.79 -1.09 -10.85
CA SER A 53 -17.27 -0.02 -11.71
C SER A 53 -16.18 -0.51 -12.67
N ILE A 54 -16.08 -1.83 -12.88
CA ILE A 54 -15.11 -2.49 -13.78
C ILE A 54 -15.68 -2.57 -15.21
#